data_AF-A0A938XEI5-F1
#
_entry.id   AF-A0A938XEI5-F1
#
_cell.length_a   1.000
_cell.length_b   1.000
_cell.length_c   1.000
_cell.angle_alpha   90.00
_cell.angle_beta   90.00
_cell.angle_gamma   90.00
#
_symmetry.space_group_name_H-M   'P 1'
#
loop_
_entity.id
_entity.type
_entity.pdbx_description
1 polymer ?
#
loop_
_entity_poly.entity_id
_entity_poly.type
_entity_poly.pdbx_seq_one_letter_code
_entity_poly.pdbx_strand_id
1 'polypeptide(L)' 'YQRCIVHQVRNTLKYVPDKDRKAFAADLKTIYQASDEKKALDALDRVTEKWTPKYPNSMKRWKDNWDAISPI' A
#
# COMPACT_ATOMS: atom_id res chain seq x y z
N TYR A 1 -10.90 15.08 6.03
CA TYR A 1 -11.45 13.77 5.62
C TYR A 1 -10.30 12.76 5.70
N GLN A 2 -10.16 12.03 6.80
CA GLN A 2 -9.03 11.11 6.98
C GLN A 2 -9.30 9.83 6.18
N ARG A 3 -8.52 9.59 5.12
CA ARG A 3 -8.60 8.33 4.38
C ARG A 3 -7.95 7.25 5.25
N CYS A 4 -8.78 6.50 5.97
CA CYS A 4 -8.29 5.40 6.80
C CYS A 4 -7.52 4.39 5.92
N ILE A 5 -6.36 3.94 6.39
CA ILE A 5 -5.52 2.97 5.66
C ILE A 5 -6.27 1.69 5.28
N VAL A 6 -7.23 1.27 6.10
CA VAL A 6 -8.12 0.15 5.80
C VAL A 6 -8.94 0.37 4.52
N HIS A 7 -9.46 1.59 4.31
CA HIS A 7 -10.19 1.94 3.09
C HIS A 7 -9.27 1.97 1.87
N GLN A 8 -8.05 2.49 2.01
CA GLN A 8 -7.04 2.47 0.96
C GLN A 8 -6.72 1.02 0.55
N VAL A 9 -6.41 0.15 1.52
CA VAL A 9 -6.12 -1.29 1.29
C VAL A 9 -7.29 -1.98 0.60
N ARG A 10 -8.52 -1.82 1.10
CA ARG A 10 -9.71 -2.43 0.47
C ARG A 10 -9.91 -1.96 -0.97
N ASN A 11 -9.75 -0.67 -1.24
CA ASN A 11 -9.92 -0.12 -2.58
C ASN A 11 -8.84 -0.64 -3.53
N THR A 12 -7.59 -0.80 -3.06
CA THR A 12 -6.52 -1.38 -3.86
C THR A 12 -6.76 -2.85 -4.18
N LEU A 13 -7.13 -3.66 -3.17
CA LEU A 13 -7.36 -5.09 -3.34
C LEU A 13 -8.55 -5.41 -4.25
N LYS A 14 -9.49 -4.46 -4.45
CA LYS A 14 -10.61 -4.62 -5.40
C LYS A 14 -10.13 -4.86 -6.84
N TYR A 15 -8.98 -4.30 -7.20
CA TYR A 15 -8.42 -4.40 -8.56
C TYR A 15 -7.32 -5.45 -8.69
N VAL A 16 -7.02 -6.19 -7.60
CA VAL A 16 -6.02 -7.24 -7.58
C VAL A 16 -6.72 -8.60 -7.73
N PRO A 17 -6.41 -9.40 -8.76
CA PRO A 17 -6.91 -10.76 -8.91
C PRO A 17 -6.61 -11.62 -7.68
N ASP A 18 -7.49 -12.58 -7.37
CA ASP A 18 -7.41 -13.41 -6.16
C ASP A 18 -6.06 -14.13 -6.01
N LYS A 19 -5.48 -14.61 -7.12
CA LYS A 19 -4.16 -15.27 -7.18
C LYS A 19 -3.02 -14.43 -6.58
N ASP A 20 -3.07 -13.11 -6.75
CA ASP A 20 -2.04 -12.18 -6.26
C ASP A 20 -2.50 -11.50 -4.95
N ARG A 21 -3.80 -11.55 -4.62
CA ARG A 21 -4.43 -10.83 -3.51
C ARG A 21 -3.82 -11.15 -2.15
N LYS A 22 -3.51 -12.43 -1.88
CA LYS A 22 -2.90 -12.84 -0.61
C LYS A 22 -1.49 -12.29 -0.45
N ALA A 23 -0.66 -12.38 -1.50
CA ALA A 23 0.70 -11.86 -1.50
C ALA A 23 0.70 -10.32 -1.41
N PHE A 24 -0.14 -9.67 -2.22
CA PHE A 24 -0.29 -8.22 -2.23
C PHE A 24 -0.74 -7.68 -0.88
N ALA A 25 -1.72 -8.31 -0.24
CA ALA A 25 -2.19 -7.90 1.09
C ALA A 25 -1.13 -8.09 2.18
N ALA A 26 -0.31 -9.14 2.09
CA ALA A 26 0.80 -9.37 3.02
C ALA A 26 1.88 -8.29 2.86
N ASP A 27 2.23 -7.92 1.63
CA ASP A 27 3.16 -6.83 1.36
C ASP A 27 2.58 -5.48 1.83
N LEU A 28 1.31 -5.18 1.55
CA LEU A 28 0.67 -3.95 2.06
C LEU A 28 0.65 -3.89 3.60
N LYS A 29 0.59 -5.04 4.27
CA LYS A 29 0.61 -5.12 5.74
C LYS A 29 1.93 -4.64 6.34
N THR A 30 3.05 -4.82 5.65
CA THR A 30 4.35 -4.34 6.15
C THR A 30 4.42 -2.82 6.23
N ILE A 31 3.61 -2.11 5.44
CA ILE A 31 3.56 -0.65 5.42
C ILE A 31 2.94 -0.11 6.72
N TYR A 32 1.75 -0.60 7.10
CA TYR A 32 1.04 -0.09 8.29
C TYR A 32 1.40 -0.80 9.60
N GLN A 33 2.13 -1.90 9.53
CA GLN A 33 2.71 -2.56 10.70
C GLN A 33 4.11 -2.01 11.05
N ALA A 34 4.68 -1.15 10.22
CA ALA A 34 5.96 -0.52 10.50
C ALA A 34 5.90 0.32 11.78
N SER A 35 6.93 0.19 12.62
CA SER A 35 7.02 0.88 13.91
C SER A 35 7.38 2.37 13.78
N ASP A 36 7.88 2.79 12.63
CA ASP A 36 8.40 4.13 12.36
C ASP A 36 7.99 4.57 10.96
N GLU A 37 7.75 5.86 10.74
CA GLU A 37 7.41 6.41 9.41
C GLU A 37 8.48 6.07 8.36
N LYS A 38 9.76 6.16 8.73
CA LYS A 38 10.88 5.82 7.84
C LYS A 38 10.85 4.35 7.39
N LYS A 39 10.46 3.43 8.28
CA LYS A 39 10.30 2.01 7.93
C LYS A 39 9.05 1.79 7.09
N ALA A 40 7.99 2.55 7.34
CA ALA A 40 6.77 2.51 6.55
C ALA A 40 7.02 2.98 5.11
N LEU A 41 7.84 4.02 4.94
CA LEU A 41 8.33 4.51 3.63
C LEU A 41 9.21 3.49 2.92
N ASP A 42 10.16 2.87 3.62
CA ASP A 42 11.02 1.82 3.04
C ASP A 42 10.18 0.61 2.59
N ALA A 43 9.21 0.21 3.40
CA ALA A 43 8.25 -0.83 3.05
C ALA A 43 7.42 -0.42 1.82
N LEU A 44 6.91 0.81 1.78
CA LEU A 44 6.14 1.32 0.66
C LEU A 44 6.95 1.28 -0.64
N ASP A 45 8.22 1.66 -0.61
CA ASP A 45 9.05 1.69 -1.81
C ASP A 45 9.33 0.27 -2.32
N ARG A 46 9.68 -0.67 -1.42
CA ARG A 46 9.82 -2.10 -1.78
C ARG A 46 8.56 -2.70 -2.38
N VAL A 47 7.39 -2.42 -1.77
CA VAL A 47 6.10 -2.88 -2.29
C VAL A 47 5.84 -2.24 -3.65
N THR A 48 6.20 -0.96 -3.82
CA THR A 48 6.05 -0.23 -5.08
C THR A 48 6.90 -0.84 -6.17
N GLU A 49 8.18 -1.09 -5.94
CA GLU A 49 9.06 -1.71 -6.93
C GLU A 49 8.56 -3.10 -7.34
N LYS A 50 8.16 -3.93 -6.38
CA LYS A 50 7.67 -5.29 -6.63
C LYS A 50 6.40 -5.31 -7.48
N TRP A 51 5.47 -4.40 -7.22
CA TRP A 51 4.13 -4.45 -7.80
C TRP A 51 3.86 -3.43 -8.89
N THR A 52 4.70 -2.41 -9.08
CA THR A 52 4.57 -1.44 -10.18
C THR A 52 4.52 -2.10 -11.56
N PRO A 53 5.30 -3.16 -11.88
CA PRO A 53 5.22 -3.83 -13.17
C PRO A 53 3.85 -4.46 -13.47
N LYS A 54 3.12 -4.88 -12.43
CA LYS A 54 1.79 -5.50 -12.57
C LYS A 54 0.63 -4.53 -12.35
N TYR A 55 0.77 -3.61 -11.39
CA TYR A 55 -0.28 -2.72 -10.90
C TYR A 55 0.23 -1.28 -10.71
N PRO A 56 0.67 -0.60 -11.78
CA PRO A 56 1.27 0.73 -11.70
C PRO A 56 0.28 1.76 -11.13
N ASN A 57 -1.00 1.68 -11.51
CA ASN A 57 -2.04 2.60 -11.02
C ASN A 57 -2.34 2.42 -9.53
N SER A 58 -2.26 1.19 -9.03
CA SER A 58 -2.45 0.91 -7.61
C SER A 58 -1.33 1.54 -6.80
N MET A 59 -0.07 1.33 -7.21
CA MET A 59 1.08 1.90 -6.49
C MET A 59 1.16 3.42 -6.59
N LYS A 60 0.80 4.00 -7.74
CA LYS A 60 0.69 5.46 -7.90
C LYS A 60 -0.29 6.06 -6.88
N ARG A 61 -1.48 5.47 -6.74
CA ARG A 61 -2.49 5.92 -5.75
C ARG A 61 -2.04 5.78 -4.31
N TRP A 62 -1.12 4.86 -4.00
CA TRP A 62 -0.53 4.74 -2.67
C TRP A 62 0.48 5.86 -2.40
N LYS A 63 1.33 6.19 -3.37
CA LYS A 63 2.26 7.33 -3.27
C LYS A 63 1.51 8.67 -3.18
N ASP A 64 0.52 8.90 -4.04
CA ASP A 64 -0.28 10.13 -4.04
C ASP A 64 -1.06 10.34 -2.72
N ASN A 65 -1.52 9.25 -2.11
CA ASN A 65 -2.30 9.32 -0.87
C ASN A 65 -1.44 9.21 0.39
N TRP A 66 -0.12 9.04 0.27
CA TRP A 66 0.76 8.74 1.42
C TRP A 66 0.55 9.71 2.59
N ASP A 67 0.48 10.99 2.28
CA ASP A 67 0.26 12.08 3.25
C ASP A 67 -1.05 11.92 4.05
N ALA A 68 -2.08 11.30 3.44
CA ALA A 68 -3.38 11.08 4.06
C ALA A 68 -3.52 9.73 4.80
N ILE A 69 -2.58 8.81 4.62
CA ILE A 69 -2.54 7.48 5.28
C ILE A 69 -1.39 7.31 6.28
N SER A 70 -0.36 8.16 6.23
CA SER A 70 0.68 8.19 7.25
C SER A 70 0.05 8.63 8.58
N PRO A 71 0.29 7.90 9.69
CA PRO A 71 -0.02 8.43 11.00
C PRO A 71 0.89 9.65 11.24
N ILE A 72 0.28 10.81 11.49
CA ILE A 72 0.98 11.95 12.12
C ILE A 72 1.31 11.56 13.56
#